data_AF-P83429-F1
#
_entry.id   AF-P83429-F1
#
_cell.length_a   1.000
_cell.length_b   1.000
_cell.length_c   1.000
_cell.angle_alpha   90.00
_cell.angle_beta   90.00
_cell.angle_gamma   90.00
#
_symmetry.space_group_name_H-M   'P 1'
#
loop_
_entity.id
_entity.type
_entity.pdbx_description
1 polymer ?
#
loop_
_entity_poly.entity_id
_entity_poly.type
_entity_poly.pdbx_seq_one_letter_code
_entity_poly.pdbx_strand_id
1 'polypeptide(L)' 'SFGLCRLRRGFCAHGRCRFPSIPIGRCSRFVQCCRRVW' A
#
# COMPACT_ATOMS: atom_id res chain seq x y z
N SER A 1 2.84 -1.04 -9.13
CA SER A 1 3.85 0.04 -9.24
C SER A 1 3.44 1.24 -8.41
N PHE A 2 4.42 2.03 -7.92
CA PHE A 2 4.22 3.19 -7.03
C PHE A 2 3.13 4.16 -7.53
N GLY A 3 3.13 4.49 -8.83
CA GLY A 3 2.12 5.37 -9.44
C GLY A 3 0.68 4.88 -9.25
N LEU A 4 0.41 3.60 -9.53
CA LEU A 4 -0.91 3.00 -9.33
C LEU A 4 -1.36 3.01 -7.86
N CYS A 5 -0.41 2.85 -6.93
CA CYS A 5 -0.72 2.89 -5.50
C CYS A 5 -1.21 4.28 -5.08
N ARG A 6 -0.49 5.32 -5.50
CA ARG A 6 -0.80 6.72 -5.19
C ARG A 6 -2.13 7.16 -5.81
N LEU A 7 -2.42 6.72 -7.04
CA LEU A 7 -3.71 6.99 -7.70
C LEU A 7 -4.90 6.43 -6.92
N ARG A 8 -4.73 5.28 -6.23
CA ARG A 8 -5.77 4.65 -5.40
C ARG A 8 -5.84 5.22 -3.98
N ARG A 9 -5.25 6.40 -3.72
CA ARG A 9 -5.06 6.99 -2.39
C ARG A 9 -4.36 6.04 -1.41
N GLY A 10 -3.48 5.19 -1.92
CA GLY A 10 -2.63 4.30 -1.13
C GLY A 10 -1.25 4.89 -0.87
N PHE A 11 -0.52 4.26 0.04
CA PHE A 11 0.88 4.53 0.36
C PHE A 11 1.67 3.22 0.32
N CYS A 12 2.97 3.30 0.02
CA CYS A 12 3.82 2.13 -0.03
C CYS A 12 4.44 1.84 1.34
N ALA A 13 4.24 0.64 1.87
CA ALA A 13 4.82 0.20 3.14
C ALA A 13 5.73 -1.00 2.92
N HIS A 14 6.89 -1.00 3.58
CA HIS A 14 7.81 -2.13 3.55
C HIS A 14 7.25 -3.29 4.39
N GLY A 15 7.20 -4.49 3.82
CA GLY A 15 6.60 -5.67 4.44
C GLY A 15 5.07 -5.66 4.34
N ARG A 16 4.40 -5.93 5.46
CA ARG A 16 2.93 -5.98 5.55
C ARG A 16 2.35 -4.62 5.93
N CYS A 17 1.16 -4.33 5.44
CA CYS A 17 0.39 -3.18 5.92
C CYS A 17 0.11 -3.29 7.43
N ARG A 18 0.34 -2.20 8.15
CA ARG A 18 0.04 -2.11 9.58
C ARG A 18 -1.40 -1.65 9.79
N PHE A 19 -2.07 -2.15 10.82
CA PHE A 19 -3.38 -1.64 11.23
C PHE A 19 -3.27 -0.13 11.55
N PRO A 20 -4.21 0.73 11.10
CA PRO A 20 -5.46 0.42 10.42
C PRO A 20 -5.38 0.58 8.88
N SER A 21 -4.40 -0.07 8.24
CA SER A 21 -4.21 -0.04 6.79
C SER A 21 -4.33 -1.44 6.19
N ILE A 22 -5.08 -1.55 5.10
CA ILE A 22 -5.28 -2.79 4.35
C ILE A 22 -4.39 -2.83 3.11
N PRO A 23 -3.89 -4.01 2.71
CA PRO A 23 -3.17 -4.18 1.45
C PRO A 23 -4.13 -4.08 0.27
N ILE A 24 -3.95 -3.07 -0.57
CA ILE A 24 -4.73 -2.87 -1.81
C ILE A 24 -3.94 -3.21 -3.07
N GLY A 25 -2.65 -3.55 -2.92
CA GLY A 25 -1.80 -3.93 -4.04
C GLY A 25 -0.33 -4.05 -3.63
N ARG A 26 0.56 -3.97 -4.62
CA ARG A 26 2.02 -4.04 -4.43
C ARG A 26 2.72 -2.87 -5.13
N CYS A 27 3.63 -2.22 -4.41
CA CYS A 27 4.51 -1.20 -4.95
C CYS A 27 5.79 -1.82 -5.52
N SER A 28 6.35 -2.82 -4.84
CA SER A 28 7.54 -3.58 -5.24
C SER A 28 7.50 -5.01 -4.63
N ARG A 29 8.54 -5.82 -4.85
CA ARG A 29 8.65 -7.21 -4.37
C ARG A 29 8.45 -7.33 -2.86
N PHE A 30 9.01 -6.41 -2.08
CA PHE A 30 8.93 -6.39 -0.62
C PHE A 30 8.06 -5.25 -0.07
N VAL A 31 7.46 -4.44 -0.95
CA VAL A 31 6.74 -3.22 -0.56
C VAL A 31 5.29 -3.33 -0.99
N GLN A 32 4.39 -3.41 -0.02
CA GLN A 32 2.95 -3.47 -0.28
C GLN A 32 2.38 -2.07 -0.49
N CYS A 33 1.35 -1.98 -1.32
CA CYS A 33 0.53 -0.79 -1.40
C CYS A 33 -0.59 -0.91 -0.37
N CYS A 34 -0.53 -0.06 0.64
CA CYS A 34 -1.44 -0.03 1.76
C CYS A 34 -2.40 1.15 1.61
N ARG A 35 -3.63 1.00 2.07
CA ARG A 35 -4.60 2.10 2.16
C ARG A 35 -5.17 2.12 3.57
N ARG A 36 -5.27 3.32 4.16
CA ARG A 36 -5.96 3.48 5.44
C ARG A 36 -7.43 3.12 5.26
N VAL A 37 -7.97 2.37 6.21
CA VAL A 37 -9.40 2.00 6.22
C VAL A 37 -10.28 3.22 6.55
N TRP A 38 -9.70 4.17 7.30
CA TRP A 38 -10.30 5.43 7.73
C TRP A 38 -9.77 6.59 6.89
#